data_AF-A0A820S5P6-F1
#
_entry.id   AF-A0A820S5P6-F1
#
_cell.length_a   1.000
_cell.length_b   1.000
_cell.length_c   1.000
_cell.angle_alpha   90.00
_cell.angle_beta   90.00
_cell.angle_gamma   90.00
#
_symmetry.space_group_name_H-M   'P 1'
#
loop_
_entity.id
_entity.type
_entity.pdbx_description
1 polymer ?
#
loop_
_entity_poly.entity_id
_entity_poly.type
_entity_poly.pdbx_seq_one_letter_code
_entity_poly.pdbx_strand_id
1 'polypeptide(L)'
;MCGICFCLHTQSIPLSIDYAPLNARGPDFQNQYGPISLTSDLYVTFVVSVLALRGYKQQQPFIDEDGNILLYNGEIYEGSLQIKPDDNDGVLLSHHLKQCSNDIDICNLISTLEGCFAFIYFQ
;
A
#
# COMPACT_ATOMS: atom_id res chain seq x y z
N MET A 1 -6.58 9.58 8.55
CA MET A 1 -6.54 8.40 7.66
C MET A 1 -5.40 8.61 6.69
N CYS A 2 -4.60 7.61 6.36
CA CYS A 2 -3.50 7.75 5.40
C CYS A 2 -3.96 8.27 4.01
N GLY A 3 -3.01 8.75 3.22
CA GLY A 3 -3.16 9.05 1.80
C GLY A 3 -2.29 8.10 0.98
N ILE A 4 -2.86 7.52 -0.08
CA ILE A 4 -2.14 6.62 -1.00
C ILE A 4 -2.35 7.09 -2.44
N CYS A 5 -1.32 6.99 -3.27
CA CYS A 5 -1.33 7.40 -4.66
C CYS A 5 -0.30 6.62 -5.47
N PHE A 6 -0.55 6.44 -6.76
CA PHE A 6 0.46 6.06 -7.72
C PHE A 6 0.32 6.92 -8.98
N CYS A 7 1.40 7.10 -9.71
CA CYS A 7 1.42 7.82 -10.98
C CYS A 7 2.16 7.00 -12.02
N LEU A 8 1.55 6.87 -13.20
CA LEU A 8 2.18 6.31 -14.40
C LEU A 8 2.75 7.45 -15.25
N HIS A 9 3.98 7.31 -15.71
CA HIS A 9 4.66 8.32 -16.50
C HIS A 9 5.70 7.73 -17.44
N THR A 10 6.10 8.49 -18.45
CA THR A 10 7.03 8.00 -19.49
C THR A 10 8.49 8.39 -19.28
N GLN A 11 8.77 9.07 -18.17
CA GLN A 11 10.10 9.56 -17.83
C GLN A 11 10.74 8.68 -16.77
N SER A 12 12.02 8.34 -16.91
CA SER A 12 12.76 7.55 -15.91
C SER A 12 13.19 8.34 -14.67
N ILE A 13 12.86 9.63 -14.61
CA ILE A 13 13.21 10.51 -13.50
C ILE A 13 12.06 10.58 -12.48
N PRO A 14 12.38 10.77 -11.19
CA PRO A 14 11.36 11.03 -10.18
C PRO A 14 10.47 12.22 -10.58
N LEU A 15 9.16 12.01 -10.56
CA LEU A 15 8.22 13.10 -10.81
C LEU A 15 8.22 14.07 -9.62
N SER A 16 8.27 15.37 -9.94
CA SER A 16 7.94 16.43 -9.00
C SER A 16 6.43 16.62 -9.00
N ILE A 17 5.70 15.68 -8.40
CA ILE A 17 4.26 15.85 -8.17
C ILE A 17 4.08 16.58 -6.83
N ASP A 18 3.19 17.56 -6.81
CA ASP A 18 2.76 18.17 -5.56
C ASP A 18 1.81 17.23 -4.82
N TYR A 19 2.35 16.50 -3.85
CA TYR A 19 1.59 15.62 -2.98
C TYR A 19 1.07 16.33 -1.72
N ALA A 20 1.17 17.67 -1.62
CA ALA A 20 0.63 18.43 -0.49
C ALA A 20 -0.83 18.11 -0.15
N PRO A 21 -1.73 17.80 -1.12
CA PRO A 21 -3.08 17.34 -0.79
C PRO A 21 -3.14 16.04 0.04
N LEU A 22 -2.14 15.15 -0.10
CA LEU A 22 -2.03 13.94 0.71
C LEU A 22 -1.52 14.25 2.12
N ASN A 23 -0.76 15.33 2.32
CA ASN A 23 -0.17 15.67 3.62
C ASN A 23 -1.25 15.90 4.71
N ALA A 24 -2.41 16.44 4.32
CA ALA A 24 -3.53 16.62 5.23
C ALA A 24 -4.10 15.30 5.77
N ARG A 25 -3.80 14.18 5.10
CA ARG A 25 -4.27 12.83 5.46
C ARG A 25 -3.32 12.15 6.45
N GLY A 26 -2.01 12.25 6.25
CA GLY A 26 -1.00 11.57 7.06
C GLY A 26 0.26 12.40 7.38
N PRO A 27 0.25 13.21 8.45
CA PRO A 27 1.38 14.06 8.80
C PRO A 27 2.54 13.33 9.49
N ASP A 28 2.38 12.07 9.91
CA ASP A 28 3.40 11.36 10.70
C ASP A 28 4.59 10.91 9.86
N PHE A 29 4.34 10.52 8.61
CA PHE A 29 5.38 10.04 7.70
C PHE A 29 4.93 10.19 6.25
N GLN A 30 5.86 10.51 5.37
CA GLN A 30 5.63 10.64 3.94
C GLN A 30 6.76 9.93 3.20
N ASN A 31 6.40 9.25 2.10
CA ASN A 31 7.38 8.56 1.29
C ASN A 31 6.96 8.52 -0.18
N GLN A 32 7.97 8.51 -1.04
CA GLN A 32 7.85 8.29 -2.47
C GLN A 32 8.77 7.13 -2.85
N TYR A 33 8.23 6.15 -3.56
CA TYR A 33 8.94 4.96 -4.00
C TYR A 33 8.83 4.78 -5.52
N GLY A 34 9.96 4.57 -6.18
CA GLY A 34 10.09 4.58 -7.64
C GLY A 34 10.94 5.77 -8.14
N PRO A 35 10.99 6.00 -9.47
CA PRO A 35 10.22 5.32 -10.50
C PRO A 35 10.66 3.86 -10.75
N ILE A 36 9.69 2.96 -10.89
CA ILE A 36 9.89 1.56 -11.25
C ILE A 36 9.55 1.40 -12.74
N SER A 37 10.44 0.78 -13.51
CA SER A 37 10.22 0.52 -14.94
C SER A 37 9.20 -0.61 -15.12
N LEU A 38 8.10 -0.31 -15.79
CA LEU A 38 7.09 -1.29 -16.23
C LEU A 38 7.40 -1.80 -17.64
N THR A 39 7.87 -0.88 -18.51
CA THR A 39 8.39 -1.14 -19.85
C THR A 39 9.61 -0.23 -20.09
N SER A 40 10.16 -0.24 -21.30
CA SER A 40 11.25 0.66 -21.72
C SER A 40 10.93 2.16 -21.58
N ASP A 41 9.65 2.51 -21.59
CA ASP A 41 9.15 3.88 -21.70
C ASP A 41 7.97 4.17 -20.76
N LEU A 42 7.64 3.24 -19.88
CA LEU A 42 6.58 3.40 -18.88
C LEU A 42 7.13 3.10 -17.49
N TYR A 43 6.89 4.01 -16.57
CA TYR A 43 7.34 3.98 -15.20
C TYR A 43 6.18 4.22 -14.25
N VAL A 44 6.27 3.65 -13.05
CA VAL A 44 5.34 3.92 -11.95
C VAL A 44 6.07 4.50 -10.76
N THR A 45 5.48 5.52 -10.14
CA THR A 45 5.92 6.07 -8.86
C THR A 45 4.77 5.95 -7.85
N PHE A 46 5.07 5.45 -6.66
CA PHE A 46 4.12 5.29 -5.55
C PHE A 46 4.37 6.35 -4.49
N VAL A 47 3.29 6.89 -3.92
CA VAL A 47 3.37 7.87 -2.82
C VAL A 47 2.38 7.57 -1.72
N VAL A 48 2.87 7.72 -0.50
CA VAL A 48 2.10 7.49 0.71
C VAL A 48 2.35 8.59 1.74
N SER A 49 1.28 8.92 2.46
CA SER A 49 1.27 9.82 3.61
C SER A 49 0.56 9.07 4.74
N VAL A 50 1.29 8.77 5.81
CA VAL A 50 0.85 7.89 6.89
C VAL A 50 0.36 8.70 8.09
N LEU A 51 -0.79 8.31 8.63
CA LEU A 51 -1.23 8.65 9.98
C LEU A 51 -1.26 7.35 10.78
N ALA A 52 -0.35 7.20 11.73
CA ALA A 52 -0.20 5.95 12.46
C ALA A 52 -1.22 5.84 13.60
N LEU A 53 -2.28 5.06 13.38
CA LEU A 53 -3.37 4.88 14.35
C LEU A 53 -3.40 3.51 15.04
N ARG A 54 -2.82 2.47 14.43
CA ARG A 54 -2.83 1.08 14.94
C ARG A 54 -1.48 0.37 14.73
N GLY A 55 -1.17 -0.51 15.67
CA GLY A 55 0.08 -1.29 15.71
C GLY A 55 1.33 -0.43 15.92
N TYR A 56 2.50 -1.06 15.76
CA TYR A 56 3.76 -0.31 15.76
C TYR A 56 3.84 0.61 14.54
N LYS A 57 4.45 1.79 14.67
CA LYS A 57 4.66 2.73 13.56
C LYS A 57 5.45 2.04 12.45
N GLN A 58 4.76 1.64 11.39
CA GLN A 58 5.36 1.07 10.19
C GLN A 58 5.36 2.10 9.07
N GLN A 59 6.50 2.25 8.41
CA GLN A 59 6.64 3.09 7.23
C GLN A 59 6.11 2.35 6.00
N GLN A 60 5.49 3.09 5.08
CA GLN A 60 4.95 2.56 3.82
C GLN A 60 5.76 3.08 2.62
N PRO A 61 5.71 2.43 1.44
CA PRO A 61 4.96 1.20 1.14
C PRO A 61 5.54 -0.03 1.86
N PHE A 62 4.71 -1.05 2.06
CA PHE A 62 5.18 -2.36 2.47
C PHE A 62 5.75 -3.06 1.23
N ILE A 63 6.99 -3.54 1.32
CA ILE A 63 7.66 -4.26 0.24
C ILE A 63 8.05 -5.63 0.79
N ASP A 64 7.56 -6.69 0.17
CA ASP A 64 7.88 -8.05 0.58
C ASP A 64 9.19 -8.57 -0.06
N GLU A 65 9.59 -9.80 0.30
CA GLU A 65 10.81 -10.41 -0.19
C GLU A 65 10.82 -10.73 -1.69
N ASP A 66 9.65 -10.77 -2.34
CA ASP A 66 9.51 -10.98 -3.78
C ASP A 66 9.48 -9.64 -4.55
N GLY A 67 9.46 -8.52 -3.83
CA GLY A 67 9.42 -7.17 -4.38
C GLY A 67 7.99 -6.65 -4.62
N ASN A 68 6.96 -7.35 -4.16
CA ASN A 68 5.58 -6.86 -4.28
C ASN A 68 5.40 -5.67 -3.34
N ILE A 69 4.59 -4.70 -3.77
CA ILE A 69 4.42 -3.40 -3.12
C ILE A 69 2.97 -3.24 -2.69
N LEU A 70 2.74 -2.95 -1.40
CA LEU A 70 1.43 -2.59 -0.86
C LEU A 70 1.44 -1.19 -0.25
N LEU A 71 0.53 -0.34 -0.72
CA LEU A 71 0.15 0.91 -0.05
C LEU A 71 -1.24 0.73 0.55
N TYR A 72 -1.42 1.08 1.81
CA TYR A 72 -2.62 0.78 2.56
C TYR A 72 -3.13 2.00 3.34
N ASN A 73 -4.42 2.28 3.18
CA ASN A 73 -5.15 3.28 3.94
C ASN A 73 -6.47 2.71 4.43
N GLY A 74 -6.58 2.49 5.74
CA GLY A 74 -7.83 2.12 6.37
C GLY A 74 -7.60 1.19 7.53
N GLU A 75 -8.66 0.45 7.87
CA GLU A 75 -8.65 -0.55 8.91
C GLU A 75 -9.46 -1.77 8.49
N ILE A 76 -8.92 -2.97 8.74
CA ILE A 76 -9.66 -4.25 8.70
C ILE A 76 -10.13 -4.54 10.13
N TYR A 77 -11.42 -4.84 10.27
CA TYR A 77 -12.08 -5.07 11.55
C TYR A 77 -12.27 -6.55 11.83
N GLU A 78 -12.78 -7.28 10.84
CA GLU A 78 -13.15 -8.69 10.94
C GLU A 78 -12.87 -9.42 9.62
N GLY A 79 -13.10 -10.73 9.59
CA GLY A 79 -12.95 -11.55 8.39
C GLY A 79 -11.96 -12.70 8.57
N SER A 80 -11.34 -13.11 7.45
CA SER A 80 -10.39 -14.23 7.44
C SER A 80 -9.05 -13.93 8.12
N LEU A 81 -8.68 -12.65 8.24
CA LEU A 81 -7.45 -12.22 8.90
C LEU A 81 -7.68 -12.08 10.41
N GLN A 82 -6.93 -12.85 11.20
CA GLN A 82 -6.93 -12.75 12.65
C GLN A 82 -5.98 -11.62 13.07
N ILE A 83 -6.54 -10.44 13.37
CA ILE A 83 -5.78 -9.24 13.75
C ILE A 83 -5.74 -9.14 15.28
N LYS A 84 -4.55 -9.25 15.87
CA LYS A 84 -4.33 -9.06 17.31
C LYS A 84 -4.21 -7.55 17.64
N PRO A 85 -4.38 -7.15 18.91
CA PRO A 85 -4.34 -5.73 19.30
C PRO A 85 -3.08 -4.97 18.88
N ASP A 86 -1.93 -5.64 18.83
CA ASP A 86 -0.64 -5.03 18.48
C ASP A 86 -0.26 -5.22 17.00
N ASP A 87 -1.09 -5.93 16.23
CA ASP A 87 -0.83 -6.19 14.83
C ASP A 87 -1.05 -4.94 13.97
N ASN A 88 -0.27 -4.83 12.90
CA ASN A 88 -0.54 -3.91 11.81
C ASN A 88 -1.27 -4.69 10.71
N ASP A 89 -2.53 -4.36 10.49
CA ASP A 89 -3.41 -5.01 9.52
C ASP A 89 -2.91 -4.87 8.08
N GLY A 90 -2.30 -3.74 7.72
CA GLY A 90 -1.63 -3.55 6.43
C GLY A 90 -0.46 -4.50 6.21
N VAL A 91 0.37 -4.74 7.24
CA VAL A 91 1.47 -5.72 7.17
C VAL A 91 0.93 -7.14 7.01
N LEU A 92 -0.12 -7.50 7.76
CA LEU A 92 -0.77 -8.81 7.63
C LEU A 92 -1.37 -8.99 6.24
N LEU A 93 -2.05 -7.98 5.70
CA LEU A 93 -2.59 -7.99 4.36
C LEU A 93 -1.49 -8.20 3.31
N SER A 94 -0.34 -7.51 3.44
CA SER A 94 0.81 -7.69 2.56
C SER A 94 1.30 -9.14 2.56
N HIS A 95 1.40 -9.76 3.73
CA HIS A 95 1.83 -11.15 3.86
C HIS A 95 0.86 -12.13 3.21
N HIS A 96 -0.45 -11.90 3.33
CA HIS A 96 -1.46 -12.76 2.71
C HIS A 96 -1.57 -12.56 1.20
N LEU A 97 -1.47 -11.31 0.71
CA LEU A 97 -1.45 -11.03 -0.73
C LEU A 97 -0.27 -11.72 -1.43
N LYS A 98 0.90 -11.74 -0.79
CA LYS A 98 2.08 -12.48 -1.27
C LYS A 98 1.81 -13.96 -1.53
N GLN A 99 0.92 -14.58 -0.74
CA GLN A 99 0.61 -16.01 -0.86
C GLN A 99 -0.40 -16.29 -1.99
N CYS A 100 -1.07 -15.27 -2.53
CA CYS A 100 -1.98 -15.42 -3.66
C CYS A 100 -1.20 -15.72 -4.94
N SER A 101 -1.61 -16.75 -5.68
CA SER A 101 -0.91 -17.18 -6.89
C SER A 101 -1.46 -16.53 -8.17
N ASN A 102 -2.63 -15.90 -8.09
CA ASN A 102 -3.34 -15.31 -9.22
C ASN A 102 -4.44 -14.34 -8.74
N ASP A 103 -5.05 -13.62 -9.69
CA ASP A 103 -6.10 -12.64 -9.43
C ASP A 103 -7.33 -13.22 -8.70
N ILE A 104 -7.67 -14.49 -8.94
CA ILE A 104 -8.81 -15.14 -8.27
C ILE A 104 -8.51 -15.33 -6.79
N ASP A 105 -7.28 -15.72 -6.43
CA ASP A 105 -6.86 -15.84 -5.03
C ASP A 105 -6.90 -14.48 -4.33
N ILE A 106 -6.47 -13.41 -5.01
CA ILE A 106 -6.54 -12.03 -4.51
C ILE A 106 -8.00 -11.61 -4.28
N CYS A 107 -8.88 -11.82 -5.26
CA CYS A 107 -10.31 -11.52 -5.12
C CYS A 107 -10.96 -12.31 -3.98
N ASN A 108 -10.63 -13.60 -3.86
CA ASN A 108 -11.13 -14.45 -2.78
C ASN A 108 -10.68 -13.92 -1.43
N LEU A 109 -9.39 -13.58 -1.26
CA LEU A 109 -8.87 -12.97 -0.04
C LEU A 109 -9.66 -11.69 0.30
N ILE A 110 -9.73 -10.74 -0.63
CA ILE A 110 -10.41 -9.44 -0.41
C ILE A 110 -11.88 -9.64 -0.04
N SER A 111 -12.57 -10.59 -0.68
CA SER A 111 -14.00 -10.86 -0.43
C SER A 111 -14.31 -11.32 1.00
N THR A 112 -13.30 -11.78 1.73
CA THR A 112 -13.43 -12.24 3.11
C THR A 112 -13.03 -11.20 4.15
N LEU A 113 -12.57 -10.02 3.72
CA LEU A 113 -12.14 -8.95 4.62
C LEU A 113 -13.31 -8.02 4.91
N GLU A 114 -13.52 -7.71 6.19
CA GLU A 114 -14.52 -6.73 6.62
C GLU A 114 -13.81 -5.51 7.22
N GLY A 115 -14.04 -4.34 6.63
CA GLY A 115 -13.33 -3.13 7.04
C GLY A 115 -13.63 -1.92 6.18
N CYS A 116 -13.02 -0.80 6.55
CA CYS A 116 -13.03 0.44 5.78
C CYS A 116 -11.62 0.72 5.29
N PHE A 117 -11.27 0.16 4.14
CA PHE A 117 -9.92 0.26 3.60
C PHE A 117 -9.88 0.52 2.09
N ALA A 118 -8.78 1.10 1.67
CA ALA A 118 -8.34 1.22 0.29
C ALA A 118 -6.86 0.84 0.24
N PHE A 119 -6.45 0.16 -0.83
CA PHE A 119 -5.06 -0.20 -1.03
C PHE A 119 -4.67 -0.17 -2.50
N ILE A 120 -3.37 -0.07 -2.75
CA ILE A 120 -2.75 -0.28 -4.04
C ILE A 120 -1.80 -1.46 -3.85
N TYR A 121 -1.99 -2.54 -4.61
CA TYR A 121 -1.09 -3.68 -4.63
C TYR A 121 -0.47 -3.81 -6.02
N PHE A 122 0.85 -3.96 -6.07
CA PHE A 122 1.63 -4.08 -7.30
C PHE A 122 2.57 -5.29 -7.18
N GLN A 123 2.47 -6.20 -8.13
CA GLN A 123 3.22 -7.45 -8.26
C GLN A 123 3.86 -7.51 -9.65
#